data_AF-A0A920MVR1-F1
#
_entry.id   AF-A0A920MVR1-F1
#
_cell.length_a   1.000
_cell.length_b   1.000
_cell.length_c   1.000
_cell.angle_alpha   90.00
_cell.angle_beta   90.00
_cell.angle_gamma   90.00
#
_symmetry.space_group_name_H-M   'P 1'
#
loop_
_entity.id
_entity.type
_entity.pdbx_description
1 polymer ?
#
loop_
_entity_poly.entity_id
_entity_poly.type
_entity_poly.pdbx_seq_one_letter_code
_entity_poly.pdbx_strand_id
1 'polypeptide(L)' 'MPDLISLTNIKRHYDVGGEVVRALDGVDLVIQQNEYISIMGPSGSGKSTLMNMIGCLDTPTEGTYEFGVNLFMKWMMIN' A
#
# COMPACT_ATOMS: atom_id res chain seq x y z
N MET A 1 -18.83 0.23 -5.76
CA MET A 1 -18.24 -1.05 -5.33
C MET A 1 -17.22 -0.72 -4.27
N PRO A 2 -17.02 -1.53 -3.22
CA PRO A 2 -15.95 -1.27 -2.26
C PRO A 2 -14.58 -1.45 -2.93
N ASP A 3 -13.65 -0.55 -2.62
CA ASP A 3 -12.27 -0.61 -3.11
C ASP A 3 -11.58 -1.88 -2.59
N LEU A 4 -10.73 -2.52 -3.41
CA LEU A 4 -9.98 -3.70 -2.98
C LEU A 4 -8.78 -3.30 -2.11
N ILE A 5 -8.08 -2.24 -2.49
CA ILE A 5 -6.98 -1.64 -1.72
C ILE A 5 -7.20 -0.13 -1.69
N SER A 6 -7.11 0.47 -0.51
CA SER A 6 -7.09 1.91 -0.32
C SER A 6 -5.88 2.31 0.53
N LEU A 7 -5.02 3.13 -0.03
CA LEU A 7 -3.88 3.76 0.61
C LEU A 7 -4.18 5.24 0.76
N THR A 8 -4.14 5.75 2.00
CA THR A 8 -4.35 7.17 2.29
C THR A 8 -3.13 7.74 3.00
N ASN A 9 -2.50 8.74 2.37
CA ASN A 9 -1.34 9.47 2.85
C ASN A 9 -0.21 8.55 3.36
N ILE A 10 0.05 7.46 2.62
CA ILE A 10 1.06 6.48 3.01
C ILE A 10 2.45 7.10 2.94
N LYS A 11 3.17 7.03 4.04
CA LYS A 11 4.59 7.37 4.13
C LYS A 11 5.41 6.15 4.53
N ARG A 12 6.63 6.11 4.03
CA ARG A 12 7.65 5.16 4.46
C ARG A 12 8.99 5.86 4.51
N HIS A 13 9.38 6.20 5.72
CA HIS A 13 10.66 6.84 6.00
C HIS A 13 11.58 5.85 6.70
N TYR A 14 12.77 5.63 6.15
CA TYR A 14 13.78 4.76 6.73
C TYR A 14 14.85 5.61 7.40
N ASP A 15 15.24 5.28 8.62
CA ASP A 15 16.45 5.82 9.24
C ASP A 15 17.65 5.00 8.76
N VAL A 16 18.54 5.64 8.02
CA VAL A 16 19.74 5.02 7.48
C VAL A 16 20.94 5.81 7.98
N GLY A 17 21.50 5.36 9.10
CA GLY A 17 22.71 5.96 9.67
C GLY A 17 22.51 7.39 10.17
N GLY A 18 21.31 7.72 10.69
CA GLY A 18 20.98 9.05 11.20
C GLY A 18 20.38 9.99 10.16
N GLU A 19 20.34 9.57 8.89
CA GLU A 19 19.67 10.29 7.81
C GLU A 19 18.31 9.64 7.51
N VAL A 20 17.29 10.48 7.30
CA VAL A 20 15.94 10.02 6.97
C VAL A 20 15.75 9.92 5.47
N VAL A 21 15.65 8.69 4.95
CA VAL A 21 15.32 8.41 3.56
C VAL A 21 13.81 8.28 3.40
N ARG A 22 13.19 9.22 2.68
CA ARG A 22 11.75 9.22 2.42
C ARG A 22 11.41 8.44 1.15
N ALA A 23 11.29 7.11 1.29
CA ALA A 23 11.01 6.24 0.16
C ALA A 23 9.58 6.41 -0.38
N LEU A 24 8.61 6.65 0.50
CA LEU A 24 7.27 7.14 0.15
C LEU A 24 6.97 8.35 1.05
N ASP A 25 6.43 9.43 0.47
CA ASP A 25 6.19 10.69 1.18
C ASP A 25 4.78 11.26 0.90
N GLY A 26 3.76 10.49 1.24
CA GLY A 26 2.35 10.90 1.11
C GLY A 26 1.72 10.37 -0.18
N VAL A 27 1.66 9.05 -0.32
CA VAL A 27 1.05 8.39 -1.47
C VAL A 27 -0.40 8.03 -1.18
N ASP A 28 -1.30 8.49 -2.05
CA ASP A 28 -2.68 8.04 -2.13
C ASP A 28 -2.85 7.09 -3.33
N LEU A 29 -3.49 5.95 -3.11
CA LEU A 29 -3.73 4.96 -4.17
C LEU A 29 -4.99 4.16 -3.85
N VAL A 30 -5.86 4.04 -4.83
CA VAL A 30 -7.03 3.16 -4.76
C VAL A 30 -6.91 2.14 -5.89
N ILE A 31 -7.13 0.87 -5.57
CA ILE A 31 -7.17 -0.23 -6.54
C ILE A 31 -8.53 -0.92 -6.43
N GLN A 32 -9.23 -1.00 -7.55
CA GLN A 32 -10.53 -1.66 -7.66
C GLN A 32 -10.36 -3.17 -7.89
N GLN A 33 -11.43 -3.92 -7.61
CA GLN A 33 -11.45 -5.34 -7.94
C GLN A 33 -11.35 -5.55 -9.45
N ASN A 34 -10.51 -6.51 -9.87
CA ASN A 34 -10.22 -6.81 -11.28
C ASN A 34 -9.51 -5.68 -12.05
N GLU A 35 -8.94 -4.69 -11.36
CA GLU A 35 -8.12 -3.66 -11.98
C GLU A 35 -6.70 -4.16 -12.24
N TYR A 36 -6.19 -3.86 -13.43
CA TYR A 36 -4.80 -4.12 -13.80
C TYR A 36 -4.03 -2.80 -13.83
N ILE A 37 -3.08 -2.64 -12.92
CA ILE A 37 -2.26 -1.43 -12.80
C ILE A 37 -0.79 -1.72 -13.12
N SER A 38 -0.08 -0.69 -13.57
CA SER A 38 1.37 -0.71 -13.74
C SER A 38 1.97 0.48 -12.98
N ILE A 39 3.05 0.22 -12.25
CA ILE A 39 3.80 1.25 -11.52
C ILE A 39 5.11 1.52 -12.29
N MET A 40 5.23 2.71 -12.87
CA MET A 40 6.40 3.13 -13.65
C MET A 40 7.06 4.36 -13.05
N GLY A 41 8.35 4.54 -13.34
CA GLY A 41 9.14 5.67 -12.83
C GLY A 41 10.64 5.36 -12.74
N PRO A 42 11.50 6.38 -12.59
CA PRO A 42 12.97 6.23 -12.59
C PRO A 42 13.45 5.35 -11.43
N SER A 43 14.68 4.82 -11.51
CA SER A 43 15.26 4.08 -10.39
C SER A 43 15.29 4.95 -9.12
N GLY A 44 15.02 4.36 -7.96
CA GLY A 44 14.98 5.08 -6.67
C GLY A 44 13.68 5.84 -6.36
N SER A 45 12.69 5.92 -7.26
CA SER A 45 11.41 6.62 -7.04
C SER A 45 10.44 5.98 -6.02
N GLY A 46 10.84 4.94 -5.30
CA GLY A 46 9.99 4.31 -4.28
C GLY A 46 9.01 3.23 -4.80
N LYS A 47 9.02 2.89 -6.10
CA LYS A 47 8.11 1.88 -6.69
C LYS A 47 8.15 0.53 -5.97
N SER A 48 9.34 -0.01 -5.69
CA SER A 48 9.48 -1.29 -4.98
C SER A 48 9.00 -1.17 -3.53
N THR A 49 9.19 -0.01 -2.90
CA THR A 49 8.63 0.26 -1.57
C THR A 49 7.10 0.31 -1.61
N LEU A 50 6.50 0.94 -2.62
CA LEU A 50 5.05 0.94 -2.83
C LEU A 50 4.52 -0.48 -3.10
N MET A 51 5.23 -1.27 -3.92
CA MET A 51 4.90 -2.68 -4.14
C MET A 51 4.94 -3.49 -2.84
N ASN A 52 5.93 -3.26 -1.98
CA ASN A 52 6.03 -3.92 -0.67
C ASN A 52 4.87 -3.51 0.25
N MET A 53 4.45 -2.23 0.22
CA MET A 53 3.26 -1.76 0.95
C MET A 53 2.00 -2.46 0.46
N ILE A 54 1.78 -2.50 -0.85
CA ILE A 54 0.61 -3.17 -1.46
C ILE A 54 0.57 -4.65 -1.07
N GLY A 55 1.71 -5.33 -1.07
CA GLY A 55 1.85 -6.74 -0.72
C GLY A 55 1.85 -7.04 0.78
N CYS A 56 1.62 -6.05 1.65
CA CYS A 56 1.69 -6.18 3.11
C CYS A 56 3.04 -6.74 3.62
N LEU A 57 4.13 -6.51 2.87
CA LEU A 57 5.49 -6.94 3.21
C LEU A 57 6.25 -5.90 4.03
N ASP A 58 5.72 -4.69 4.12
CA ASP A 58 6.26 -3.60 4.93
C ASP A 58 5.13 -2.85 5.64
N THR A 59 5.46 -2.07 6.66
CA THR A 59 4.50 -1.27 7.45
C THR A 59 4.74 0.22 7.22
N PRO A 60 3.69 1.01 6.92
CA PRO A 60 3.83 2.45 6.78
C PRO A 60 4.36 3.08 8.06
N THR A 61 5.19 4.13 7.92
CA THR A 61 5.54 4.98 9.06
C THR A 61 4.38 5.90 9.43
N GLU A 62 3.61 6.36 8.45
CA GLU A 62 2.37 7.12 8.63
C GLU A 62 1.37 6.77 7.53
N GLY A 63 0.09 7.09 7.75
CA GLY A 63 -1.00 6.87 6.81
C GLY A 63 -1.82 5.61 7.13
N THR A 64 -2.78 5.32 6.28
CA THR A 64 -3.74 4.23 6.47
C THR A 64 -3.76 3.32 5.26
N TYR A 65 -3.68 2.01 5.52
CA TYR A 65 -3.85 0.94 4.54
C TYR A 65 -5.14 0.20 4.86
N GLU A 66 -6.06 0.13 3.91
CA GLU A 66 -7.28 -0.65 4.02
C GLU A 66 -7.34 -1.70 2.90
N PHE A 67 -7.69 -2.93 3.26
CA PHE A 67 -7.94 -4.02 2.33
C PHE A 67 -9.41 -4.40 2.34
N GLY A 68 -10.07 -4.29 1.19
CA GLY A 68 -11.47 -4.62 1.00
C GLY A 68 -11.74 -6.11 1.12
N VAL A 69 -12.03 -6.59 2.32
CA VAL A 69 -12.45 -7.97 2.57
C VAL A 69 -13.92 -8.15 2.26
N ASN A 70 -14.23 -8.67 1.07
CA ASN A 70 -15.41 -9.51 0.90
C ASN A 70 -15.13 -10.98 1.31
N LEU A 71 -13.89 -11.30 1.75
CA LEU A 71 -13.51 -12.62 2.22
C LEU A 71 -13.96 -12.92 3.66
N PHE A 72 -14.00 -11.90 4.53
CA PHE A 72 -14.42 -12.09 5.93
C PHE A 72 -15.89 -12.51 6.02
N MET A 73 -16.74 -11.95 5.14
CA MET A 73 -18.14 -12.32 5.04
C MET A 73 -18.32 -13.75 4.49
N LYS A 74 -17.48 -14.19 3.55
CA LYS A 74 -17.50 -15.58 3.06
C LYS A 74 -17.10 -16.60 4.13
N TRP A 75 -16.20 -16.28 5.06
CA TRP A 75 -15.84 -17.17 6.16
C TRP A 75 -16.94 -17.24 7.26
N MET A 76 -17.61 -16.12 7.54
CA MET A 76 -18.76 -16.07 8.45
C MET A 76 -20.03 -16.71 7.88
N MET A 77 -20.20 -16.77 6.55
CA MET A 77 -21.35 -17.38 5.89
C MET A 77 -21.21 -18.90 5.66
N ILE A 78 -20.05 -19.50 5.99
CA ILE A 78 -19.80 -20.95 5.87
C ILE A 78 -19.74 -21.62 7.26
N ASN A 79 -20.16 -20.93 8.31
CA ASN A 79 -20.54 -21.53 9.61
C ASN A 79 -21.92 -21.01 10.04
#